data_AF-A0AAE3PMB3-F1
#
_entry.id   AF-A0AAE3PMB3-F1
#
_cell.length_a   1.000
_cell.length_b   1.000
_cell.length_c   1.000
_cell.angle_alpha   90.00
_cell.angle_beta   90.00
_cell.angle_gamma   90.00
#
_symmetry.space_group_name_H-M   'P 1'
#
loop_
_entity.id
_entity.type
_entity.pdbx_description
1 polymer ?
#
loop_
_entity_poly.entity_id
_entity_poly.type
_entity_poly.pdbx_seq_one_letter_code
_entity_poly.pdbx_strand_id
1 'polypeptide(L)'
;MTDFSRRRVLQAGLALGALGTLPRLTEASEEHSSPELGTFVQPLPIPEVREPDGKQKGAPYHEIPMREFSQQLHPDLPETTLWGFDGLFPGPILEARRGERLRIRFDNSELPSEHLLSADERLHGTSSANYPGYDGPVPEVRTVTHFHGLKIPTESDGQADMWTSPVGETGPRHTRDVHEVPNRQVRTTTTYYDHARGVSRLNNYAGLVGPYYLRSAREERLDLPEGDYDVQLVLLDRSFEVDGSLHYPESFEANVAGDSTPPLPYYGHERCDSGTVDTAEGRPIRDLSVAGSARNQTYVFKCPAMGLFTGNMQKIFGR
;
A
#
# COMPACT_ATOMS: atom_id res chain seq x y z
N MET A 1 24.48 62.66 -0.13
CA MET A 1 23.26 63.07 -0.85
C MET A 1 23.60 63.16 -2.32
N THR A 2 23.24 62.14 -3.10
CA THR A 2 23.32 62.13 -4.56
C THR A 2 22.01 61.55 -5.07
N ASP A 3 21.36 62.33 -5.93
CA ASP A 3 19.96 62.20 -6.33
C ASP A 3 19.77 61.06 -7.33
N PHE A 4 19.01 60.02 -6.97
CA PHE A 4 18.72 58.89 -7.84
C PHE A 4 17.43 59.15 -8.63
N SER A 5 17.60 59.59 -9.87
CA SER A 5 16.48 59.75 -10.81
C SER A 5 15.88 58.38 -11.21
N ARG A 6 14.53 58.31 -11.19
CA ARG A 6 13.70 57.14 -11.56
C ARG A 6 14.06 56.50 -12.91
N ARG A 7 14.75 57.22 -13.80
CA ARG A 7 15.19 56.72 -15.11
C ARG A 7 16.35 55.71 -15.06
N ARG A 8 17.20 55.74 -14.01
CA ARG A 8 18.32 54.79 -13.88
C ARG A 8 17.92 53.45 -13.29
N VAL A 9 16.83 53.38 -12.51
CA VAL A 9 16.30 52.13 -11.97
C VAL A 9 15.71 51.24 -13.09
N LEU A 10 15.09 51.84 -14.10
CA LEU A 10 14.55 51.10 -15.26
C LEU A 10 15.64 50.62 -16.23
N GLN A 11 16.77 51.32 -16.33
CA GLN A 11 17.91 50.84 -17.14
C GLN A 11 18.69 49.71 -16.46
N ALA A 12 18.70 49.63 -15.13
CA ALA A 12 19.25 48.48 -14.40
C ALA A 12 18.35 47.23 -14.49
N GLY A 13 17.03 47.40 -14.70
CA GLY A 13 16.09 46.29 -14.86
C GLY A 13 16.18 45.53 -16.19
N LEU A 14 16.75 46.14 -17.24
CA LEU A 14 16.84 45.54 -18.57
C LEU A 14 18.11 44.68 -18.79
N ALA A 15 19.12 44.79 -17.91
CA ALA A 15 20.34 43.99 -18.02
C ALA A 15 20.27 42.64 -17.25
N LEU A 16 19.26 42.45 -16.39
CA LEU A 16 19.01 41.16 -15.70
C LEU A 16 18.01 40.26 -16.44
N GLY A 17 17.41 40.72 -17.54
CA GLY A 17 16.39 39.98 -18.28
C GLY A 17 16.91 38.92 -19.27
N ALA A 18 18.23 38.76 -19.43
CA ALA A 18 18.82 37.91 -20.49
C ALA A 18 19.53 36.64 -20.00
N LEU A 19 19.45 36.29 -18.71
CA LEU A 19 20.06 35.05 -18.15
C LEU A 19 19.02 34.08 -17.54
N GLY A 20 17.74 34.27 -17.87
CA GLY A 20 16.62 33.55 -17.27
C GLY A 20 16.05 32.38 -18.07
N THR A 21 16.77 31.84 -19.06
CA THR A 21 16.38 30.57 -19.70
C THR A 21 17.44 29.52 -19.40
N LEU A 22 17.50 29.10 -18.14
CA LEU A 22 17.86 27.70 -17.91
C LEU A 22 16.82 26.89 -18.68
N PRO A 23 17.20 26.05 -19.66
CA PRO A 23 16.27 25.04 -20.10
C PRO A 23 15.91 24.27 -18.84
N ARG A 24 14.64 24.31 -18.44
CA ARG A 24 14.09 23.19 -17.70
C ARG A 24 14.35 22.03 -18.65
N LEU A 25 15.39 21.25 -18.37
CA LEU A 25 15.42 19.87 -18.78
C LEU A 25 14.22 19.28 -18.04
N THR A 26 13.04 19.39 -18.64
CA THR A 26 12.10 18.29 -18.60
C THR A 26 12.88 17.16 -19.25
N GLU A 27 13.64 16.43 -18.44
CA GLU A 27 13.84 15.02 -18.73
C GLU A 27 12.42 14.50 -18.90
N ALA A 28 12.05 14.27 -20.16
CA ALA A 28 10.90 13.44 -20.42
C ALA A 28 11.26 12.13 -19.74
N SER A 29 10.59 11.79 -18.63
CA SER A 29 10.66 10.42 -18.13
C SER A 29 10.29 9.55 -19.33
N GLU A 30 11.17 8.64 -19.73
CA GLU A 30 10.79 7.66 -20.73
C GLU A 30 9.49 7.02 -20.25
N GLU A 31 8.44 7.17 -21.05
CA GLU A 31 7.11 6.68 -20.69
C GLU A 31 7.18 5.15 -20.79
N HIS A 32 7.44 4.49 -19.66
CA HIS A 32 7.50 3.03 -19.63
C HIS A 32 6.14 2.44 -19.99
N SER A 33 6.14 1.52 -20.95
CA SER A 33 4.97 0.72 -21.30
C SER A 33 5.29 -0.74 -21.06
N SER A 34 4.44 -1.42 -20.29
CA SER A 34 4.52 -2.87 -20.14
C SER A 34 4.21 -3.59 -21.45
N PRO A 35 4.63 -4.85 -21.61
CA PRO A 35 4.19 -5.70 -22.71
C PRO A 35 2.67 -5.69 -22.86
N GLU A 36 2.16 -5.84 -24.08
CA GLU A 36 0.73 -6.01 -24.29
C GLU A 36 0.28 -7.36 -23.69
N LEU A 37 -0.62 -7.31 -22.71
CA LEU A 37 -1.17 -8.50 -22.05
C LEU A 37 -2.65 -8.67 -22.38
N GLY A 38 -3.07 -9.89 -22.68
CA GLY A 38 -4.47 -10.22 -22.92
C GLY A 38 -5.36 -9.94 -21.70
N THR A 39 -6.47 -9.23 -21.86
CA THR A 39 -7.41 -9.01 -20.76
C THR A 39 -8.29 -10.24 -20.51
N PHE A 40 -8.54 -10.58 -19.24
CA PHE A 40 -9.48 -11.64 -18.81
C PHE A 40 -9.14 -13.06 -19.29
N VAL A 41 -7.85 -13.38 -19.39
CA VAL A 41 -7.37 -14.69 -19.90
C VAL A 41 -7.11 -15.74 -18.81
N GLN A 42 -7.23 -15.37 -17.54
CA GLN A 42 -7.03 -16.26 -16.39
C GLN A 42 -8.09 -16.05 -15.31
N PRO A 43 -8.44 -17.08 -14.53
CA PRO A 43 -9.35 -16.94 -13.39
C PRO A 43 -8.74 -16.05 -12.31
N LEU A 44 -9.60 -15.41 -11.52
CA LEU A 44 -9.17 -14.64 -10.34
C LEU A 44 -8.66 -15.61 -9.26
N PRO A 45 -7.41 -15.47 -8.78
CA PRO A 45 -6.94 -16.20 -7.61
C PRO A 45 -7.68 -15.75 -6.34
N ILE A 46 -8.15 -16.71 -5.55
CA ILE A 46 -8.80 -16.45 -4.26
C ILE A 46 -7.84 -16.89 -3.15
N PRO A 47 -7.26 -15.96 -2.36
CA PRO A 47 -6.37 -16.33 -1.27
C PRO A 47 -7.12 -17.11 -0.19
N GLU A 48 -6.45 -18.06 0.45
CA GLU A 48 -7.02 -18.84 1.55
C GLU A 48 -6.94 -18.07 2.88
N VAL A 49 -7.84 -18.42 3.81
CA VAL A 49 -7.75 -17.98 5.21
C VAL A 49 -6.62 -18.73 5.89
N ARG A 50 -5.68 -17.97 6.47
CA ARG A 50 -4.54 -18.54 7.17
C ARG A 50 -4.96 -19.08 8.54
N GLU A 51 -4.71 -20.35 8.77
CA GLU A 51 -4.83 -20.95 10.11
C GLU A 51 -3.69 -20.47 11.04
N PRO A 52 -3.91 -20.41 12.36
CA PRO A 52 -2.85 -20.08 13.32
C PRO A 52 -1.87 -21.25 13.49
N ASP A 53 -0.58 -20.93 13.62
CA ASP A 53 0.50 -21.91 13.88
C ASP A 53 0.43 -22.48 15.31
N GLY A 54 -0.34 -21.84 16.19
CA GLY A 54 -0.61 -22.34 17.53
C GLY A 54 -1.26 -21.31 18.43
N LYS A 55 -0.91 -21.36 19.72
CA LYS A 55 -1.35 -20.38 20.71
C LYS A 55 -0.17 -19.79 21.47
N GLN A 56 -0.22 -18.49 21.73
CA GLN A 56 0.78 -17.79 22.54
C GLN A 56 0.08 -16.90 23.56
N LYS A 57 0.36 -17.09 24.87
CA LYS A 57 -0.39 -16.43 25.97
C LYS A 57 -1.92 -16.59 25.85
N GLY A 58 -2.38 -17.77 25.44
CA GLY A 58 -3.80 -18.11 25.33
C GLY A 58 -4.55 -17.56 24.11
N ALA A 59 -3.89 -16.74 23.28
CA ALA A 59 -4.43 -16.22 22.02
C ALA A 59 -3.91 -17.04 20.82
N PRO A 60 -4.67 -17.17 19.71
CA PRO A 60 -4.14 -17.66 18.43
C PRO A 60 -2.87 -16.91 18.03
N TYR A 61 -1.88 -17.65 17.56
CA TYR A 61 -0.57 -17.15 17.18
C TYR A 61 -0.26 -17.48 15.73
N HIS A 62 0.15 -16.48 14.97
CA HIS A 62 0.64 -16.60 13.60
C HIS A 62 2.12 -16.18 13.55
N GLU A 63 2.94 -16.97 12.88
CA GLU A 63 4.32 -16.66 12.51
C GLU A 63 4.41 -16.64 11.00
N ILE A 64 4.41 -15.44 10.43
CA ILE A 64 4.26 -15.19 9.00
C ILE A 64 5.62 -14.80 8.43
N PRO A 65 6.36 -15.74 7.81
CA PRO A 65 7.59 -15.43 7.09
C PRO A 65 7.32 -14.50 5.91
N MET A 66 8.18 -13.52 5.71
CA MET A 66 8.28 -12.73 4.48
C MET A 66 9.38 -13.35 3.62
N ARG A 67 9.04 -13.67 2.37
CA ARG A 67 9.95 -14.39 1.46
C ARG A 67 10.01 -13.74 0.09
N GLU A 68 11.19 -13.81 -0.51
CA GLU A 68 11.32 -13.65 -1.95
C GLU A 68 10.94 -14.95 -2.67
N PHE A 69 10.14 -14.85 -3.72
CA PHE A 69 9.68 -15.99 -4.51
C PHE A 69 9.35 -15.53 -5.94
N SER A 70 9.14 -16.50 -6.84
CA SER A 70 8.72 -16.22 -8.23
C SER A 70 7.31 -16.73 -8.46
N GLN A 71 6.48 -15.95 -9.16
CA GLN A 71 5.10 -16.29 -9.50
C GLN A 71 4.77 -15.83 -10.92
N GLN A 72 4.08 -16.66 -11.69
CA GLN A 72 3.49 -16.22 -12.96
C GLN A 72 2.26 -15.35 -12.69
N LEU A 73 2.36 -14.05 -13.00
CA LEU A 73 1.25 -13.09 -12.80
C LEU A 73 0.29 -13.02 -14.00
N HIS A 74 0.72 -13.47 -15.18
CA HIS A 74 -0.08 -13.50 -16.39
C HIS A 74 0.41 -14.62 -17.33
N PRO A 75 -0.44 -15.30 -18.12
CA PRO A 75 -0.01 -16.42 -18.98
C PRO A 75 0.99 -16.01 -20.07
N ASP A 76 0.89 -14.77 -20.55
CA ASP A 76 1.79 -14.18 -21.56
C ASP A 76 3.03 -13.48 -20.95
N LEU A 77 3.23 -13.57 -19.64
CA LEU A 77 4.37 -12.99 -18.93
C LEU A 77 5.24 -14.12 -18.33
N PRO A 78 6.59 -14.00 -18.37
CA PRO A 78 7.46 -14.85 -17.56
C PRO A 78 7.15 -14.73 -16.06
N GLU A 79 7.73 -15.61 -15.25
CA GLU A 79 7.59 -15.51 -13.80
C GLU A 79 8.21 -14.20 -13.28
N THR A 80 7.48 -13.52 -12.40
CA THR A 80 7.92 -12.29 -11.75
C THR A 80 8.46 -12.61 -10.37
N THR A 81 9.65 -12.10 -10.04
CA THR A 81 10.18 -12.13 -8.67
C THR A 81 9.45 -11.11 -7.79
N LEU A 82 8.96 -11.56 -6.63
CA LEU A 82 8.12 -10.83 -5.70
C LEU A 82 8.56 -11.09 -4.25
N TRP A 83 8.13 -10.22 -3.35
CA TRP A 83 8.14 -10.46 -1.91
C TRP A 83 6.73 -10.69 -1.40
N GLY A 84 6.53 -11.72 -0.59
CA GLY A 84 5.21 -12.12 -0.12
C GLY A 84 5.17 -12.55 1.34
N PHE A 85 4.05 -12.27 2.00
CA PHE A 85 3.71 -12.90 3.26
C PHE A 85 3.39 -14.38 3.02
N ASP A 86 4.01 -15.28 3.78
CA ASP A 86 4.07 -16.72 3.52
C ASP A 86 4.67 -17.11 2.15
N GLY A 87 5.34 -16.18 1.44
CA GLY A 87 5.75 -16.39 0.05
C GLY A 87 4.57 -16.45 -0.92
N LEU A 88 3.50 -15.70 -0.63
CA LEU A 88 2.30 -15.59 -1.45
C LEU A 88 2.06 -14.14 -1.87
N PHE A 89 1.50 -13.96 -3.06
CA PHE A 89 1.04 -12.66 -3.55
C PHE A 89 -0.38 -12.72 -4.14
N PRO A 90 -1.35 -11.97 -3.58
CA PRO A 90 -1.28 -11.29 -2.27
C PRO A 90 -0.97 -12.26 -1.11
N GLY A 91 -0.59 -11.72 0.04
CA GLY A 91 -0.48 -12.51 1.26
C GLY A 91 -1.80 -13.20 1.63
N PRO A 92 -1.78 -14.17 2.56
CA PRO A 92 -2.98 -14.90 2.92
C PRO A 92 -4.00 -14.02 3.66
N ILE A 93 -5.25 -14.44 3.67
CA ILE A 93 -6.30 -13.77 4.45
C ILE A 93 -6.05 -14.01 5.93
N LEU A 94 -5.90 -12.93 6.70
CA LEU A 94 -5.99 -12.99 8.14
C LEU A 94 -7.42 -12.70 8.57
N GLU A 95 -8.03 -13.61 9.31
CA GLU A 95 -9.39 -13.47 9.80
C GLU A 95 -9.43 -13.54 11.33
N ALA A 96 -10.26 -12.68 11.94
CA ALA A 96 -10.59 -12.79 13.35
C ALA A 96 -12.05 -12.44 13.61
N ARG A 97 -12.58 -12.95 14.72
CA ARG A 97 -13.87 -12.49 15.25
C ARG A 97 -13.68 -11.27 16.16
N ARG A 98 -14.67 -10.38 16.20
CA ARG A 98 -14.66 -9.23 17.12
C ARG A 98 -14.39 -9.66 18.56
N GLY A 99 -13.33 -9.11 19.14
CA GLY A 99 -12.86 -9.38 20.51
C GLY A 99 -11.86 -10.53 20.63
N GLU A 100 -11.65 -11.30 19.57
CA GLU A 100 -10.62 -12.32 19.50
C GLU A 100 -9.26 -11.67 19.29
N ARG A 101 -8.41 -11.72 20.30
CA ARG A 101 -7.04 -11.21 20.20
C ARG A 101 -6.22 -12.16 19.34
N LEU A 102 -5.62 -11.66 18.27
CA LEU A 102 -4.54 -12.37 17.57
C LEU A 102 -3.18 -11.89 18.05
N ARG A 103 -2.20 -12.78 17.97
CA ARG A 103 -0.78 -12.46 18.16
C ARG A 103 -0.03 -12.88 16.90
N ILE A 104 0.69 -11.94 16.30
CA ILE A 104 1.25 -12.14 14.96
C ILE A 104 2.70 -11.69 14.97
N ARG A 105 3.61 -12.57 14.58
CA ARG A 105 5.00 -12.23 14.28
C ARG A 105 5.15 -12.24 12.76
N PHE A 106 5.69 -11.17 12.20
CA PHE A 106 6.14 -11.18 10.81
C PHE A 106 7.66 -11.34 10.81
N ASP A 107 8.14 -12.42 10.21
CA ASP A 107 9.56 -12.78 10.22
C ASP A 107 10.18 -12.44 8.86
N ASN A 108 11.07 -11.46 8.83
CA ASN A 108 11.76 -11.02 7.62
C ASN A 108 13.18 -11.58 7.48
N SER A 109 13.58 -12.56 8.30
CA SER A 109 14.91 -13.16 8.24
C SER A 109 15.18 -13.96 6.96
N GLU A 110 14.14 -14.31 6.19
CA GLU A 110 14.25 -15.00 4.91
C GLU A 110 14.28 -14.05 3.69
N LEU A 111 14.14 -12.73 3.89
CA LEU A 111 14.32 -11.76 2.80
C LEU A 111 15.81 -11.52 2.51
N PRO A 112 16.19 -11.19 1.26
CA PRO A 112 17.56 -10.79 0.94
C PRO A 112 17.98 -9.50 1.65
N SER A 113 19.30 -9.26 1.73
CA SER A 113 19.85 -8.01 2.25
C SER A 113 19.86 -6.86 1.23
N GLU A 114 19.66 -7.16 -0.05
CA GLU A 114 19.57 -6.21 -1.16
C GLU A 114 18.12 -6.18 -1.67
N HIS A 115 17.62 -4.99 -2.02
CA HIS A 115 16.22 -4.85 -2.41
C HIS A 115 16.00 -5.19 -3.90
N LEU A 116 14.85 -5.77 -4.25
CA LEU A 116 14.44 -6.07 -5.65
C LEU A 116 14.35 -4.83 -6.56
N LEU A 117 14.16 -3.67 -5.95
CA LEU A 117 13.89 -2.38 -6.58
C LEU A 117 14.82 -1.34 -5.97
N SER A 118 15.27 -0.37 -6.78
CA SER A 118 16.25 0.62 -6.32
C SER A 118 15.65 1.61 -5.30
N ALA A 119 16.24 1.66 -4.11
CA ALA A 119 15.90 2.65 -3.09
C ALA A 119 16.54 4.02 -3.38
N ASP A 120 15.72 5.07 -3.50
CA ASP A 120 16.21 6.45 -3.53
C ASP A 120 16.71 6.89 -2.14
N GLU A 121 18.03 6.86 -1.95
CA GLU A 121 18.70 7.20 -0.70
C GLU A 121 18.51 8.66 -0.26
N ARG A 122 18.01 9.54 -1.14
CA ARG A 122 17.73 10.94 -0.79
C ARG A 122 16.44 11.10 0.02
N LEU A 123 15.59 10.08 0.05
CA LEU A 123 14.31 10.13 0.74
C LEU A 123 14.47 10.01 2.26
N HIS A 124 13.56 10.62 2.99
CA HIS A 124 13.60 10.52 4.45
C HIS A 124 13.37 9.08 4.93
N GLY A 125 14.29 8.56 5.72
CA GLY A 125 14.22 7.24 6.34
C GLY A 125 15.18 6.21 5.75
N THR A 126 15.99 6.58 4.76
CA THR A 126 17.03 5.74 4.14
C THR A 126 18.42 5.93 4.75
N SER A 127 18.60 6.92 5.63
CA SER A 127 19.85 7.17 6.33
C SER A 127 19.63 7.41 7.83
N SER A 128 20.64 7.12 8.66
CA SER A 128 20.58 7.34 10.11
C SER A 128 20.32 8.82 10.46
N ALA A 129 20.83 9.76 9.66
CA ALA A 129 20.59 11.19 9.81
C ALA A 129 19.10 11.59 9.72
N ASN A 130 18.24 10.73 9.17
CA ASN A 130 16.80 10.96 9.12
C ASN A 130 16.06 10.58 10.43
N TYR A 131 16.76 10.02 11.40
CA TYR A 131 16.20 9.56 12.66
C TYR A 131 16.79 10.36 13.84
N PRO A 132 16.02 11.29 14.43
CA PRO A 132 16.52 12.07 15.57
C PRO A 132 16.94 11.18 16.74
N GLY A 133 18.20 11.30 17.16
CA GLY A 133 18.74 10.54 18.29
C GLY A 133 19.08 9.08 18.00
N TYR A 134 19.20 8.69 16.72
CA TYR A 134 19.57 7.35 16.29
C TYR A 134 20.83 7.40 15.41
N ASP A 135 21.85 6.65 15.80
CA ASP A 135 23.15 6.52 15.11
C ASP A 135 23.40 5.09 14.59
N GLY A 136 22.42 4.20 14.73
CA GLY A 136 22.49 2.83 14.25
C GLY A 136 22.44 2.72 12.71
N PRO A 137 22.76 1.52 12.16
CA PRO A 137 22.68 1.28 10.73
C PRO A 137 21.23 1.40 10.24
N VAL A 138 21.05 1.84 9.00
CA VAL A 138 19.75 1.81 8.30
C VAL A 138 19.91 0.90 7.09
N PRO A 139 19.67 -0.43 7.24
CA PRO A 139 19.82 -1.37 6.14
C PRO A 139 18.82 -1.07 5.01
N GLU A 140 19.22 -1.34 3.77
CA GLU A 140 18.37 -1.15 2.58
C GLU A 140 17.05 -1.90 2.72
N VAL A 141 17.13 -3.21 3.00
CA VAL A 141 15.97 -4.06 3.26
C VAL A 141 15.59 -3.99 4.74
N ARG A 142 14.38 -3.48 4.96
CA ARG A 142 13.77 -3.35 6.29
C ARG A 142 12.26 -3.33 6.14
N THR A 143 11.55 -3.90 7.10
CA THR A 143 10.11 -4.07 7.03
C THR A 143 9.45 -3.80 8.38
N VAL A 144 8.21 -3.32 8.36
CA VAL A 144 7.30 -3.30 9.51
C VAL A 144 5.88 -3.40 9.01
N THR A 145 5.12 -4.37 9.51
CA THR A 145 3.74 -4.55 9.07
C THR A 145 2.78 -3.63 9.84
N HIS A 146 1.99 -2.84 9.12
CA HIS A 146 0.89 -2.05 9.63
C HIS A 146 -0.45 -2.71 9.30
N PHE A 147 -1.41 -2.66 10.23
CA PHE A 147 -2.78 -3.12 10.02
C PHE A 147 -3.69 -1.92 9.78
N HIS A 148 -4.01 -1.66 8.51
CA HIS A 148 -4.79 -0.48 8.13
C HIS A 148 -6.18 -0.50 8.77
N GLY A 149 -6.63 0.65 9.28
CA GLY A 149 -7.97 0.79 9.86
C GLY A 149 -8.24 -0.01 11.13
N LEU A 150 -7.29 -0.81 11.64
CA LEU A 150 -7.47 -1.54 12.89
C LEU A 150 -7.11 -0.67 14.11
N LYS A 151 -7.78 -0.92 15.24
CA LYS A 151 -7.55 -0.27 16.54
C LYS A 151 -6.49 -1.06 17.30
N ILE A 152 -5.24 -0.69 17.08
CA ILE A 152 -4.06 -1.40 17.53
C ILE A 152 -3.29 -0.56 18.56
N PRO A 153 -2.73 -1.15 19.64
CA PRO A 153 -1.82 -0.43 20.53
C PRO A 153 -0.58 0.07 19.77
N THR A 154 -0.04 1.23 20.13
CA THR A 154 1.05 1.89 19.39
C THR A 154 2.24 0.97 19.10
N GLU A 155 2.61 0.11 20.05
CA GLU A 155 3.78 -0.76 19.93
C GLU A 155 3.49 -2.04 19.09
N SER A 156 2.23 -2.23 18.66
CA SER A 156 1.76 -3.25 17.71
C SER A 156 1.38 -2.64 16.36
N ASP A 157 1.31 -1.32 16.24
CA ASP A 157 0.62 -0.64 15.14
C ASP A 157 1.41 -0.68 13.83
N GLY A 158 2.72 -0.95 13.91
CA GLY A 158 3.60 -0.94 12.75
C GLY A 158 4.00 0.47 12.34
N GLN A 159 4.27 1.33 13.32
CA GLN A 159 4.76 2.68 13.07
C GLN A 159 6.04 2.64 12.22
N ALA A 160 6.19 3.60 11.30
CA ALA A 160 7.19 3.52 10.23
C ALA A 160 8.66 3.42 10.68
N ASP A 161 8.98 3.79 11.93
CA ASP A 161 10.33 3.70 12.51
C ASP A 161 10.53 2.47 13.43
N MET A 162 9.56 1.55 13.46
CA MET A 162 9.59 0.30 14.22
C MET A 162 10.05 -0.90 13.37
N TRP A 163 10.75 -0.64 12.26
CA TRP A 163 11.19 -1.67 11.33
C TRP A 163 12.23 -2.61 11.94
N THR A 164 12.28 -3.82 11.39
CA THR A 164 13.36 -4.80 11.57
C THR A 164 14.01 -5.05 10.21
N SER A 165 15.25 -5.53 10.17
CA SER A 165 15.93 -5.97 8.95
C SER A 165 16.15 -7.49 8.96
N PRO A 166 16.42 -8.11 7.79
CA PRO A 166 16.72 -9.53 7.69
C PRO A 166 17.95 -9.96 8.50
N VAL A 167 18.87 -9.02 8.75
CA VAL A 167 20.10 -9.24 9.54
C VAL A 167 19.94 -8.93 11.03
N GLY A 168 18.72 -8.66 11.49
CA GLY A 168 18.40 -8.45 12.91
C GLY A 168 18.63 -7.04 13.44
N GLU A 169 18.92 -6.06 12.57
CA GLU A 169 18.95 -4.65 12.96
C GLU A 169 17.53 -4.12 13.13
N THR A 170 17.35 -3.13 14.00
CA THR A 170 16.03 -2.57 14.31
C THR A 170 16.02 -1.05 14.27
N GLY A 171 14.87 -0.50 13.87
CA GLY A 171 14.61 0.92 13.87
C GLY A 171 14.49 1.51 15.27
N PRO A 172 14.66 2.83 15.42
CA PRO A 172 14.77 3.49 16.72
C PRO A 172 13.53 3.36 17.62
N ARG A 173 12.37 3.03 17.05
CA ARG A 173 11.12 2.86 17.81
C ARG A 173 10.72 1.40 17.97
N HIS A 174 11.51 0.45 17.48
CA HIS A 174 11.21 -0.96 17.64
C HIS A 174 11.17 -1.35 19.12
N THR A 175 10.14 -2.09 19.51
CA THR A 175 9.89 -2.44 20.92
C THR A 175 9.53 -3.91 21.11
N ARG A 176 9.09 -4.61 20.05
CA ARG A 176 8.71 -6.03 20.09
C ARG A 176 8.46 -6.59 18.69
N ASP A 177 8.76 -7.88 18.55
CA ASP A 177 8.57 -8.62 17.29
C ASP A 177 7.13 -9.14 17.10
N VAL A 178 6.37 -9.25 18.21
CA VAL A 178 5.01 -9.80 18.18
C VAL A 178 3.98 -8.68 18.29
N HIS A 179 3.21 -8.51 17.23
CA HIS A 179 2.03 -7.66 17.17
C HIS A 179 0.91 -8.28 18.01
N GLU A 180 0.27 -7.44 18.82
CA GLU A 180 -0.98 -7.77 19.50
C GLU A 180 -2.12 -7.04 18.80
N VAL A 181 -3.03 -7.81 18.21
CA VAL A 181 -4.18 -7.33 17.44
C VAL A 181 -5.44 -7.61 18.25
N PRO A 182 -6.00 -6.62 18.99
CA PRO A 182 -7.07 -6.90 19.95
C PRO A 182 -8.43 -7.16 19.31
N ASN A 183 -8.65 -6.69 18.08
CA ASN A 183 -9.91 -6.83 17.34
C ASN A 183 -11.14 -6.30 18.07
N ARG A 184 -10.96 -5.23 18.85
CA ARG A 184 -12.03 -4.61 19.67
C ARG A 184 -12.72 -3.44 18.96
N GLN A 185 -13.06 -3.61 17.69
CA GLN A 185 -13.82 -2.63 16.91
C GLN A 185 -15.00 -3.29 16.18
N VAL A 186 -15.74 -2.51 15.41
CA VAL A 186 -16.82 -3.03 14.56
C VAL A 186 -16.25 -3.86 13.41
N ARG A 187 -17.07 -4.70 12.77
CA ARG A 187 -16.65 -5.46 11.60
C ARG A 187 -16.03 -4.55 10.54
N THR A 188 -14.97 -5.02 9.90
CA THR A 188 -14.16 -4.26 8.94
C THR A 188 -13.53 -5.22 7.96
N THR A 189 -13.52 -4.81 6.70
CA THR A 189 -12.74 -5.43 5.62
C THR A 189 -11.57 -4.48 5.36
N THR A 190 -10.35 -4.95 5.54
CA THR A 190 -9.16 -4.10 5.40
C THR A 190 -7.95 -4.92 4.99
N THR A 191 -6.75 -4.33 5.10
CA THR A 191 -5.50 -4.94 4.69
C THR A 191 -4.42 -4.73 5.73
N TYR A 192 -3.42 -5.59 5.70
CA TYR A 192 -2.13 -5.38 6.34
C TYR A 192 -1.05 -5.27 5.27
N TYR A 193 -0.06 -4.42 5.48
CA TYR A 193 0.98 -4.14 4.48
C TYR A 193 2.23 -3.55 5.13
N ASP A 194 3.33 -3.48 4.38
CA ASP A 194 4.57 -2.88 4.89
C ASP A 194 4.48 -1.36 5.03
N HIS A 195 5.05 -0.84 6.11
CA HIS A 195 5.02 0.57 6.48
C HIS A 195 6.42 1.14 6.80
N ALA A 196 7.49 0.49 6.36
CA ALA A 196 8.86 0.90 6.70
C ALA A 196 9.22 2.25 6.05
N ARG A 197 9.72 3.18 6.87
CA ARG A 197 10.01 4.54 6.42
C ARG A 197 11.06 4.58 5.32
N GLY A 198 10.78 5.37 4.28
CA GLY A 198 11.67 5.55 3.13
C GLY A 198 11.56 4.45 2.06
N VAL A 199 11.06 3.25 2.40
CA VAL A 199 11.00 2.10 1.47
C VAL A 199 9.63 1.44 1.37
N SER A 200 8.62 1.85 2.14
CA SER A 200 7.25 1.28 2.10
C SER A 200 6.65 1.21 0.69
N ARG A 201 6.88 2.22 -0.17
CA ARG A 201 6.41 2.19 -1.56
C ARG A 201 7.00 1.00 -2.35
N LEU A 202 8.25 0.64 -2.07
CA LEU A 202 8.99 -0.41 -2.76
C LEU A 202 8.62 -1.79 -2.19
N ASN A 203 8.62 -1.94 -0.86
CA ASN A 203 8.20 -3.16 -0.17
C ASN A 203 6.77 -3.58 -0.57
N ASN A 204 5.85 -2.62 -0.62
CA ASN A 204 4.48 -2.85 -1.03
C ASN A 204 4.36 -3.16 -2.54
N TYR A 205 5.17 -2.50 -3.39
CA TYR A 205 5.21 -2.80 -4.83
C TYR A 205 5.75 -4.21 -5.10
N ALA A 206 6.78 -4.63 -4.35
CA ALA A 206 7.36 -5.96 -4.38
C ALA A 206 6.36 -7.05 -3.96
N GLY A 207 5.35 -6.72 -3.14
CA GLY A 207 4.20 -7.60 -2.90
C GLY A 207 3.78 -7.79 -1.43
N LEU A 208 4.39 -7.07 -0.48
CA LEU A 208 4.07 -7.18 0.95
C LEU A 208 2.74 -6.52 1.32
N VAL A 209 1.64 -7.10 0.85
CA VAL A 209 0.26 -6.70 1.15
C VAL A 209 -0.61 -7.95 1.31
N GLY A 210 -1.49 -7.94 2.30
CA GLY A 210 -2.42 -9.03 2.54
C GLY A 210 -3.80 -8.56 3.02
N PRO A 211 -4.86 -9.32 2.69
CA PRO A 211 -6.23 -9.08 3.13
C PRO A 211 -6.46 -9.38 4.61
N TYR A 212 -7.30 -8.58 5.28
CA TYR A 212 -7.73 -8.78 6.66
C TYR A 212 -9.26 -8.68 6.81
N TYR A 213 -9.87 -9.71 7.40
CA TYR A 213 -11.28 -9.72 7.79
C TYR A 213 -11.46 -9.65 9.31
N LEU A 214 -12.21 -8.66 9.76
CA LEU A 214 -12.76 -8.64 11.12
C LEU A 214 -14.24 -8.96 11.10
N ARG A 215 -14.62 -10.18 11.47
CA ARG A 215 -16.01 -10.66 11.50
C ARG A 215 -16.74 -10.24 12.77
N SER A 216 -18.07 -10.20 12.72
CA SER A 216 -18.90 -9.93 13.90
C SER A 216 -20.23 -10.68 13.87
N ALA A 217 -20.59 -11.28 15.01
CA ALA A 217 -21.89 -11.95 15.20
C ALA A 217 -23.13 -11.05 15.00
N ARG A 218 -22.96 -9.72 14.95
CA ARG A 218 -24.06 -8.81 14.59
C ARG A 218 -24.45 -8.93 13.12
N GLU A 219 -23.48 -9.18 12.26
CA GLU A 219 -23.66 -9.24 10.81
C GLU A 219 -24.12 -10.62 10.33
N GLU A 220 -23.79 -11.68 11.06
CA GLU A 220 -24.32 -13.04 10.82
C GLU A 220 -25.85 -13.09 10.83
N ARG A 221 -26.51 -12.09 11.43
CA ARG A 221 -27.98 -11.96 11.43
C ARG A 221 -28.56 -11.25 10.20
N LEU A 222 -27.71 -10.76 9.30
CA LEU A 222 -28.13 -10.02 8.11
C LEU A 222 -28.33 -10.92 6.88
N ASP A 223 -28.06 -12.23 7.00
CA ASP A 223 -28.21 -13.22 5.91
C ASP A 223 -27.52 -12.75 4.62
N LEU A 224 -26.32 -12.19 4.78
CA LEU A 224 -25.52 -11.70 3.68
C LEU A 224 -24.81 -12.86 2.98
N PRO A 225 -24.41 -12.70 1.70
CA PRO A 225 -23.61 -13.71 1.01
C PRO A 225 -22.36 -14.08 1.80
N GLU A 226 -22.05 -15.36 1.85
CA GLU A 226 -20.96 -15.96 2.63
C GLU A 226 -20.26 -17.08 1.83
N GLY A 227 -19.13 -17.57 2.34
CA GLY A 227 -18.34 -18.61 1.67
C GLY A 227 -17.84 -18.15 0.31
N ASP A 228 -18.12 -18.94 -0.73
CA ASP A 228 -17.72 -18.68 -2.12
C ASP A 228 -18.26 -17.35 -2.69
N TYR A 229 -19.20 -16.71 -1.99
CA TYR A 229 -19.82 -15.45 -2.38
C TYR A 229 -19.33 -14.23 -1.56
N ASP A 230 -18.36 -14.40 -0.67
CA ASP A 230 -17.69 -13.33 0.08
C ASP A 230 -16.21 -13.28 -0.32
N VAL A 231 -15.90 -12.42 -1.30
CA VAL A 231 -14.62 -12.46 -2.02
C VAL A 231 -13.91 -11.12 -1.88
N GLN A 232 -12.81 -11.08 -1.12
CA GLN A 232 -12.01 -9.87 -1.02
C GLN A 232 -11.19 -9.62 -2.28
N LEU A 233 -11.46 -8.50 -2.96
CA LEU A 233 -10.71 -8.06 -4.14
C LEU A 233 -9.65 -7.04 -3.75
N VAL A 234 -8.36 -7.40 -3.85
CA VAL A 234 -7.21 -6.50 -3.66
C VAL A 234 -6.73 -6.02 -5.03
N LEU A 235 -6.68 -4.70 -5.24
CA LEU A 235 -6.36 -4.11 -6.54
C LEU A 235 -5.02 -3.38 -6.50
N LEU A 236 -4.08 -3.86 -7.29
CA LEU A 236 -2.69 -3.42 -7.28
C LEU A 236 -2.25 -3.19 -8.73
N ASP A 237 -1.88 -1.96 -9.06
CA ASP A 237 -1.33 -1.65 -10.38
C ASP A 237 0.16 -1.99 -10.40
N ARG A 238 0.59 -2.61 -11.49
CA ARG A 238 1.99 -2.98 -11.72
C ARG A 238 2.34 -2.73 -13.17
N SER A 239 3.59 -2.35 -13.38
CA SER A 239 4.24 -2.30 -14.68
C SER A 239 5.33 -3.36 -14.72
N PHE A 240 5.51 -3.97 -15.89
CA PHE A 240 6.44 -5.07 -16.10
C PHE A 240 7.41 -4.77 -17.23
N GLU A 241 8.65 -5.23 -17.07
CA GLU A 241 9.57 -5.33 -18.18
C GLU A 241 9.22 -6.54 -19.08
N VAL A 242 9.84 -6.59 -20.25
CA VAL A 242 9.63 -7.68 -21.23
C VAL A 242 10.03 -9.05 -20.67
N ASP A 243 10.97 -9.09 -19.73
CA ASP A 243 11.43 -10.32 -19.09
C ASP A 243 10.55 -10.76 -17.90
N GLY A 244 9.47 -10.04 -17.61
CA GLY A 244 8.56 -10.33 -16.49
C GLY A 244 8.93 -9.68 -15.16
N SER A 245 10.09 -9.02 -15.05
CA SER A 245 10.47 -8.30 -13.84
C SER A 245 9.59 -7.07 -13.60
N LEU A 246 9.47 -6.67 -12.33
CA LEU A 246 8.72 -5.47 -11.93
C LEU A 246 9.46 -4.20 -12.38
N HIS A 247 8.77 -3.34 -13.12
CA HIS A 247 9.25 -2.00 -13.41
C HIS A 247 8.74 -1.01 -12.36
N TYR A 248 9.63 -0.29 -11.68
CA TYR A 248 9.28 0.81 -10.78
C TYR A 248 10.07 2.08 -11.18
N PRO A 249 9.45 3.26 -11.26
CA PRO A 249 10.14 4.47 -11.72
C PRO A 249 11.24 4.89 -10.74
N GLU A 250 12.42 5.24 -11.26
CA GLU A 250 13.55 5.68 -10.44
C GLU A 250 13.31 7.05 -9.78
N SER A 251 12.61 7.95 -10.48
CA SER A 251 12.27 9.26 -9.93
C SER A 251 11.08 9.17 -8.99
N PHE A 252 11.28 9.51 -7.71
CA PHE A 252 10.18 9.73 -6.80
C PHE A 252 9.35 10.94 -7.26
N GLU A 253 8.14 10.69 -7.75
CA GLU A 253 7.14 11.73 -7.84
C GLU A 253 6.47 11.90 -6.49
N ALA A 254 6.57 13.09 -5.91
CA ALA A 254 5.95 13.47 -4.64
C ALA A 254 4.43 13.62 -4.77
N ASN A 255 3.77 12.54 -5.17
CA ASN A 255 2.32 12.42 -5.26
C ASN A 255 1.76 11.47 -4.20
N VAL A 256 2.60 10.95 -3.29
CA VAL A 256 2.16 10.04 -2.21
C VAL A 256 1.25 10.79 -1.23
N ALA A 257 -0.06 10.66 -1.41
CA ALA A 257 -1.05 11.00 -0.39
C ALA A 257 -1.17 9.83 0.63
N GLY A 258 -0.05 9.50 1.28
CA GLY A 258 0.02 8.57 2.41
C GLY A 258 0.24 9.36 3.70
N ASP A 259 -0.63 9.13 4.69
CA ASP A 259 -0.63 9.63 6.08
C ASP A 259 -0.20 11.09 6.34
N SER A 260 -0.46 12.00 5.40
CA SER A 260 -0.18 13.44 5.55
C SER A 260 -1.38 14.33 5.27
N THR A 261 -2.59 13.78 5.19
CA THR A 261 -3.80 14.60 5.17
C THR A 261 -4.09 15.12 6.59
N PRO A 262 -4.10 16.44 6.86
CA PRO A 262 -4.80 16.97 8.03
C PRO A 262 -6.26 16.49 7.98
N PRO A 263 -6.98 16.40 9.11
CA PRO A 263 -8.27 15.74 9.18
C PRO A 263 -9.25 16.38 8.19
N LEU A 264 -9.35 15.81 7.00
CA LEU A 264 -10.47 16.05 6.12
C LEU A 264 -11.67 15.43 6.85
N PRO A 265 -12.83 16.10 6.88
CA PRO A 265 -13.98 15.60 7.61
C PRO A 265 -14.25 14.17 7.15
N TYR A 266 -14.42 13.28 8.12
CA TYR A 266 -14.97 11.96 7.92
C TYR A 266 -16.35 12.13 7.25
N TYR A 267 -16.37 12.14 5.92
CA TYR A 267 -17.59 12.20 5.14
C TYR A 267 -18.10 10.77 4.97
N GLY A 268 -19.14 10.46 5.74
CA GLY A 268 -20.21 9.56 5.33
C GLY A 268 -19.85 8.08 5.28
N HIS A 269 -20.49 7.31 6.16
CA HIS A 269 -21.04 6.03 5.75
C HIS A 269 -22.00 6.28 4.57
N GLU A 270 -21.50 6.22 3.35
CA GLU A 270 -22.36 5.91 2.22
C GLU A 270 -22.48 4.39 2.17
N ARG A 271 -23.66 3.94 2.56
CA ARG A 271 -24.16 2.61 2.29
C ARG A 271 -23.98 2.39 0.79
N CYS A 272 -23.01 1.57 0.40
CA CYS A 272 -23.19 0.81 -0.82
C CYS A 272 -24.39 -0.09 -0.53
N ASP A 273 -25.59 0.37 -0.88
CA ASP A 273 -26.69 -0.57 -1.12
C ASP A 273 -26.12 -1.57 -2.12
N SER A 274 -26.17 -2.84 -1.73
CA SER A 274 -25.64 -4.00 -2.41
C SER A 274 -25.74 -3.85 -3.93
N GLY A 275 -24.65 -3.40 -4.56
CA GLY A 275 -24.49 -3.50 -5.99
C GLY A 275 -24.32 -4.98 -6.28
N THR A 276 -25.37 -5.62 -6.77
CA THR A 276 -25.36 -7.02 -7.19
C THR A 276 -24.36 -7.15 -8.32
N VAL A 277 -23.15 -7.65 -8.04
CA VAL A 277 -22.30 -8.20 -9.10
C VAL A 277 -22.89 -9.59 -9.36
N ASP A 278 -23.70 -9.70 -10.40
CA ASP A 278 -24.21 -10.99 -10.85
C ASP A 278 -23.02 -11.86 -11.28
N THR A 279 -22.87 -12.99 -10.60
CA THR A 279 -22.05 -14.10 -11.10
C THR A 279 -22.66 -14.66 -12.39
N ALA A 280 -21.93 -15.54 -13.09
CA ALA A 280 -22.51 -16.37 -14.13
C ALA A 280 -23.74 -17.20 -13.66
N GLU A 281 -23.97 -17.30 -12.35
CA GLU A 281 -25.09 -17.99 -11.69
C GLU A 281 -26.18 -17.04 -11.14
N GLY A 282 -26.06 -15.72 -11.32
CA GLY A 282 -27.06 -14.73 -10.90
C GLY A 282 -27.23 -14.58 -9.38
N ARG A 283 -26.17 -14.83 -8.60
CA ARG A 283 -26.18 -14.71 -7.13
C ARG A 283 -25.35 -13.50 -6.67
N PRO A 284 -25.78 -12.79 -5.61
CA PRO A 284 -25.07 -11.61 -5.09
C PRO A 284 -23.70 -11.99 -4.50
N ILE A 285 -22.66 -11.24 -4.87
CA ILE A 285 -21.33 -11.26 -4.23
C ILE A 285 -21.23 -10.12 -3.19
N ARG A 286 -20.47 -10.37 -2.12
CA ARG A 286 -20.20 -9.43 -1.04
C ARG A 286 -18.70 -9.09 -0.94
N ASP A 287 -18.44 -7.84 -0.53
CA ASP A 287 -17.15 -7.20 -0.18
C ASP A 287 -16.19 -6.90 -1.35
N LEU A 288 -15.97 -5.61 -1.63
CA LEU A 288 -14.87 -5.11 -2.46
C LEU A 288 -13.99 -4.24 -1.55
N SER A 289 -12.70 -4.57 -1.42
CA SER A 289 -11.76 -3.83 -0.57
C SER A 289 -10.56 -3.35 -1.38
N VAL A 290 -10.67 -2.14 -1.91
CA VAL A 290 -9.61 -1.54 -2.72
C VAL A 290 -8.48 -1.08 -1.81
N ALA A 291 -7.33 -1.75 -1.86
CA ALA A 291 -6.09 -1.28 -1.25
C ALA A 291 -5.17 -0.74 -2.35
N GLY A 292 -5.20 0.58 -2.58
CA GLY A 292 -4.29 1.25 -3.51
C GLY A 292 -2.88 1.26 -2.95
N SER A 293 -2.00 0.43 -3.49
CA SER A 293 -0.63 0.25 -2.99
C SER A 293 0.35 0.38 -4.17
N ALA A 294 0.84 1.63 -4.33
CA ALA A 294 2.22 2.00 -4.72
C ALA A 294 2.35 3.19 -5.69
N ARG A 295 1.41 3.45 -6.62
CA ARG A 295 1.54 4.57 -7.59
C ARG A 295 0.46 5.66 -7.51
N ASN A 296 -0.20 5.82 -6.36
CA ASN A 296 -1.20 6.89 -6.17
C ASN A 296 -2.31 6.87 -7.25
N GLN A 297 -2.71 5.67 -7.69
CA GLN A 297 -3.75 5.51 -8.68
C GLN A 297 -5.12 5.43 -8.02
N THR A 298 -6.04 6.29 -8.46
CA THR A 298 -7.44 6.26 -8.04
C THR A 298 -8.24 5.44 -9.04
N TYR A 299 -8.86 4.36 -8.57
CA TYR A 299 -9.73 3.52 -9.40
C TYR A 299 -11.16 4.08 -9.43
N VAL A 300 -11.75 4.14 -10.61
CA VAL A 300 -13.18 4.47 -10.81
C VAL A 300 -13.87 3.23 -11.37
N PHE A 301 -14.75 2.63 -10.59
CA PHE A 301 -15.48 1.43 -11.00
C PHE A 301 -16.76 1.78 -11.76
N LYS A 302 -16.97 1.11 -12.89
CA LYS A 302 -18.21 1.17 -13.65
C LYS A 302 -18.65 -0.25 -14.00
N CYS A 303 -19.78 -0.68 -13.47
CA CYS A 303 -20.41 -1.94 -13.86
C CYS A 303 -21.35 -1.67 -15.04
N PRO A 304 -21.10 -2.17 -16.27
CA PRO A 304 -21.94 -1.85 -17.44
C PRO A 304 -23.39 -2.34 -17.32
N ALA A 305 -23.64 -3.35 -16.48
CA ALA A 305 -24.97 -3.90 -16.22
C ALA A 305 -25.83 -3.03 -15.29
N MET A 306 -25.24 -2.06 -14.58
CA MET A 306 -25.94 -1.06 -13.78
C MET A 306 -25.67 0.33 -14.36
N GLY A 307 -26.71 1.13 -14.61
CA GLY A 307 -26.58 2.48 -15.13
C GLY A 307 -25.56 3.34 -14.35
N LEU A 308 -25.01 4.36 -15.01
CA LEU A 308 -24.02 5.30 -14.46
C LEU A 308 -24.36 5.72 -13.00
N PHE A 309 -23.52 5.32 -12.05
CA PHE A 309 -23.47 5.97 -10.73
C PHE A 309 -22.71 7.28 -10.86
N THR A 310 -23.43 8.40 -10.87
CA THR A 310 -22.84 9.73 -10.66
C THR A 310 -22.87 10.07 -9.17
N GLY A 311 -21.73 9.98 -8.50
CA GLY A 311 -21.53 10.70 -7.24
C GLY A 311 -21.49 12.20 -7.54
N ASN A 312 -22.35 12.99 -6.90
CA ASN A 312 -22.43 14.43 -7.11
C ASN A 312 -21.11 15.13 -6.72
N MET A 313 -20.29 15.52 -7.70
CA MET A 313 -19.45 16.70 -7.55
C MET A 313 -20.22 17.92 -8.07
N GLN A 314 -20.73 18.74 -7.16
CA GLN A 314 -21.19 20.07 -7.50
C GLN A 314 -20.01 20.87 -8.07
N LYS A 315 -20.17 21.27 -9.34
CA LYS A 315 -19.42 22.36 -9.96
C LYS A 315 -19.41 23.58 -9.04
N ILE A 316 -18.23 24.08 -8.68
CA ILE A 316 -18.05 25.50 -8.37
C ILE A 316 -17.34 26.11 -9.57
N PHE A 317 -18.13 26.67 -10.49
CA PHE A 317 -17.62 27.69 -11.41
C PHE A 317 -17.49 28.99 -10.62
N GLY A 318 -16.35 29.66 -10.80
CA GLY A 318 -16.08 30.97 -10.20
C GLY A 318 -17.04 32.06 -10.68
N ARG A 319 -17.15 33.07 -9.83
CA ARG A 319 -17.18 34.48 -10.21
C ARG A 319 -16.07 35.19 -9.46
#